data_AF-R9LU92-F1
#
_entry.id   AF-R9LU92-F1
#
_cell.length_a   1.000
_cell.length_b   1.000
_cell.length_c   1.000
_cell.angle_alpha   90.00
_cell.angle_beta   90.00
_cell.angle_gamma   90.00
#
_symmetry.space_group_name_H-M   'P 1'
#
loop_
_entity.id
_entity.type
_entity.pdbx_description
1 polymer ?
#
loop_
_entity_poly.entity_id
_entity_poly.type
_entity_poly.pdbx_seq_one_letter_code
_entity_poly.pdbx_strand_id
1 'polypeptide(L)'
;MASLRNCARSIREEAADGICWIALWKEGRSWNVDTIWPEDMLYDKGIMVLESDYLERLREIVKADSSAILVSGEYSNIGCAGDGSLPDVQVLTDALRWQYEDCHPLITDWELKEAV
;
A
#
# COMPACT_ATOMS: atom_id res chain seq x y z
N MET A 1 10.74 -3.91 16.24
CA MET A 1 10.26 -4.74 15.11
C MET A 1 8.75 -4.72 15.13
N ALA A 2 8.12 -4.10 14.14
CA ALA A 2 6.67 -4.16 14.02
C ALA A 2 6.26 -5.48 13.36
N SER A 3 5.18 -6.08 13.86
CA SER A 3 4.53 -7.22 13.23
C SER A 3 3.59 -6.72 12.14
N LEU A 4 3.34 -7.53 11.12
CA LEU A 4 2.36 -7.21 10.08
C LEU A 4 0.97 -6.90 10.67
N ARG A 5 0.60 -7.59 11.76
CA ARG A 5 -0.66 -7.32 12.47
C ARG A 5 -0.72 -5.93 13.08
N ASN A 6 0.40 -5.38 13.55
CA ASN A 6 0.45 -4.01 14.06
C ASN A 6 0.31 -3.01 12.92
N CYS A 7 0.95 -3.25 11.78
CA CYS A 7 0.75 -2.46 10.55
C CYS A 7 -0.72 -2.50 10.10
N ALA A 8 -1.32 -3.68 10.01
CA ALA A 8 -2.74 -3.83 9.65
C ALA A 8 -3.68 -3.08 10.60
N ARG A 9 -3.36 -3.01 11.90
CA ARG A 9 -4.14 -2.20 12.85
C ARG A 9 -3.99 -0.70 12.61
N SER A 10 -2.82 -0.23 12.22
CA SER A 10 -2.55 1.20 12.08
C SER A 10 -3.15 1.81 10.83
N ILE A 11 -3.39 1.03 9.77
CA ILE A 11 -4.00 1.50 8.52
C ILE A 11 -5.44 1.02 8.31
N ARG A 12 -6.08 0.49 9.36
CA ARG A 12 -7.36 -0.22 9.25
C ARG A 12 -8.49 0.68 8.76
N GLU A 13 -8.50 1.94 9.19
CA GLU A 13 -9.52 2.92 8.82
C GLU A 13 -9.30 3.37 7.38
N GLU A 14 -8.06 3.71 7.03
CA GLU A 14 -7.68 4.14 5.69
C GLU A 14 -7.85 3.03 4.64
N ALA A 15 -7.61 1.77 5.03
CA ALA A 15 -7.94 0.62 4.20
C ALA A 15 -9.44 0.46 3.98
N ALA A 16 -10.27 0.70 5.00
CA ALA A 16 -11.72 0.57 4.87
C ALA A 16 -12.32 1.70 4.01
N ASP A 17 -11.79 2.91 4.14
CA ASP A 17 -12.22 4.06 3.35
C ASP A 17 -11.85 3.92 1.86
N GLY A 18 -10.75 3.20 1.56
CA GLY A 18 -10.33 2.90 0.18
C GLY A 18 -9.80 4.10 -0.62
N ILE A 19 -9.78 5.29 -0.02
CA ILE A 19 -9.40 6.56 -0.66
C ILE A 19 -7.90 6.74 -0.83
N CYS A 20 -7.08 6.05 -0.03
CA CYS A 20 -5.62 6.10 -0.14
C CYS A 20 -5.05 4.78 -0.65
N TRP A 21 -3.79 4.83 -1.03
CA TRP A 21 -2.96 3.66 -1.29
C TRP A 21 -2.11 3.32 -0.07
N ILE A 22 -1.83 2.04 0.10
CA ILE A 22 -1.08 1.50 1.22
C ILE A 22 0.20 0.89 0.67
N ALA A 23 1.34 1.50 1.01
CA ALA A 23 2.65 0.94 0.75
C ALA A 23 3.00 -0.03 1.88
N LEU A 24 3.37 -1.26 1.56
CA LEU A 24 3.77 -2.28 2.54
C LEU A 24 5.13 -2.86 2.15
N TRP A 25 6.07 -2.87 3.11
CA TRP A 25 7.42 -3.36 2.87
C TRP A 25 8.07 -3.98 4.11
N LYS A 26 9.22 -4.62 3.91
CA LYS A 26 10.07 -5.16 4.97
C LYS A 26 11.39 -4.42 5.09
N GLU A 27 11.79 -4.15 6.31
CA GLU A 27 13.19 -3.80 6.63
C GLU A 27 13.77 -4.86 7.56
N GLY A 28 14.60 -5.72 6.97
CA GLY A 28 15.11 -6.93 7.62
C GLY A 28 13.98 -7.89 7.97
N ARG A 29 13.60 -7.94 9.25
CA ARG A 29 12.51 -8.80 9.77
C ARG A 29 11.30 -8.01 10.25
N SER A 30 11.34 -6.68 10.19
CA SER A 30 10.22 -5.82 10.56
C SER A 30 9.34 -5.56 9.36
N TRP A 31 8.03 -5.54 9.58
CA TRP A 31 7.08 -4.99 8.62
C TRP A 31 6.92 -3.50 8.84
N ASN A 32 6.72 -2.76 7.75
CA ASN A 32 6.43 -1.33 7.77
C ASN A 32 5.28 -1.05 6.81
N VAL A 33 4.56 0.04 7.08
CA VAL A 33 3.42 0.48 6.26
C VAL A 33 3.39 1.99 6.21
N ASP A 34 2.92 2.54 5.08
CA ASP A 34 2.69 3.97 4.89
C ASP A 34 1.46 4.19 4.03
N THR A 35 0.80 5.33 4.19
CA THR A 35 -0.35 5.73 3.38
C THR A 35 0.11 6.73 2.33
N ILE A 36 -0.25 6.49 1.08
CA ILE A 36 0.14 7.28 -0.07
C ILE A 36 -1.13 7.88 -0.67
N TRP A 37 -1.06 9.16 -0.97
CA TRP A 37 -2.17 9.94 -1.51
C TRP A 37 -1.77 10.50 -2.88
N PRO A 38 -2.01 9.75 -3.97
CA PRO A 38 -1.76 10.24 -5.32
C PRO A 38 -2.64 11.44 -5.64
N GLU A 39 -2.07 12.42 -6.35
CA GLU A 39 -2.81 13.54 -6.94
C GLU A 39 -3.68 13.08 -8.12
N ASP A 40 -3.12 12.18 -8.95
CA ASP A 40 -3.83 11.59 -10.07
C ASP A 40 -3.29 10.19 -10.40
N MET A 41 -4.13 9.40 -11.06
CA MET A 41 -3.89 7.99 -11.36
C MET A 41 -4.39 7.64 -12.76
N LEU A 42 -3.45 7.32 -13.66
CA LEU A 42 -3.76 6.77 -14.98
C LEU A 42 -3.56 5.26 -14.96
N TYR A 43 -4.53 4.55 -14.37
CA TYR A 43 -4.48 3.09 -14.20
C TYR A 43 -4.24 2.33 -15.50
N ASP A 44 -4.85 2.76 -16.60
CA ASP A 44 -4.70 2.15 -17.94
C ASP A 44 -3.26 2.23 -18.48
N LYS A 45 -2.47 3.17 -17.95
CA LYS A 45 -1.08 3.42 -18.32
C LYS A 45 -0.10 3.02 -17.23
N GLY A 46 -0.57 2.59 -16.06
CA GLY A 46 0.26 2.31 -14.89
C GLY A 46 1.01 3.55 -14.39
N ILE A 47 0.43 4.75 -14.50
CA ILE A 47 1.09 6.00 -14.08
C ILE A 47 0.44 6.49 -12.78
N MET A 48 1.29 6.84 -11.81
CA MET A 48 0.89 7.46 -10.56
C MET A 48 1.52 8.85 -10.45
N VAL A 49 0.69 9.88 -10.31
CA VAL A 49 1.13 11.27 -10.15
C VAL A 49 1.05 11.62 -8.66
N LEU A 50 2.16 12.11 -8.11
CA LEU A 50 2.38 12.27 -6.68
C LEU A 50 2.96 13.65 -6.38
N GLU A 51 2.65 14.19 -5.21
CA GLU A 51 3.47 15.26 -4.63
C GLU A 51 4.92 14.77 -4.42
N SER A 52 5.85 15.71 -4.37
CA SER A 52 7.29 15.42 -4.34
C SER A 52 7.71 14.59 -3.13
N ASP A 53 7.07 14.80 -1.98
CA ASP A 53 7.32 14.06 -0.74
C ASP A 53 6.88 12.58 -0.85
N TYR A 54 5.70 12.29 -1.39
CA TYR A 54 5.25 10.92 -1.63
C TYR A 54 6.09 10.21 -2.70
N LEU A 55 6.52 10.94 -3.74
CA LEU A 55 7.41 10.41 -4.77
C LEU A 55 8.77 10.00 -4.18
N GLU A 56 9.38 10.88 -3.37
CA GLU A 56 10.63 10.58 -2.66
C GLU A 56 10.43 9.41 -1.70
N ARG A 57 9.33 9.41 -0.96
CA ARG A 57 8.99 8.36 0.00
C ARG A 57 8.88 6.98 -0.64
N LEU A 58 8.16 6.85 -1.76
CA LEU A 58 8.06 5.58 -2.48
C LEU A 58 9.41 5.11 -3.02
N ARG A 59 10.28 6.03 -3.47
CA ARG A 59 11.64 5.69 -3.90
C ARG A 59 12.50 5.17 -2.75
N GLU A 60 12.37 5.74 -1.56
CA GLU A 60 13.05 5.24 -0.36
C GLU A 60 12.56 3.84 0.03
N ILE A 61 11.25 3.63 -0.01
CA ILE A 61 10.63 2.32 0.30
C ILE A 61 11.15 1.25 -0.66
N VAL A 62 11.13 1.51 -1.98
CA VAL A 62 11.64 0.56 -2.99
C VAL A 62 13.14 0.29 -2.81
N LYS A 63 13.92 1.28 -2.36
CA LYS A 63 15.34 1.10 -2.06
C LYS A 63 15.57 0.22 -0.83
N ALA A 64 14.69 0.32 0.17
CA ALA A 64 14.74 -0.51 1.38
C ALA A 64 14.29 -1.95 1.10
N ASP A 65 13.29 -2.11 0.23
CA ASP A 65 12.69 -3.37 -0.16
C ASP A 65 12.24 -3.35 -1.63
N SER A 66 12.97 -4.04 -2.50
CA SER A 66 12.59 -4.16 -3.91
C SER A 66 11.30 -4.95 -4.14
N SER A 67 10.81 -5.66 -3.11
CA SER A 67 9.54 -6.40 -3.13
C SER A 67 8.41 -5.62 -2.46
N ALA A 68 8.61 -4.32 -2.16
CA ALA A 68 7.57 -3.47 -1.61
C ALA A 68 6.36 -3.38 -2.55
N ILE A 69 5.17 -3.52 -1.96
CA ILE A 69 3.91 -3.53 -2.69
C ILE A 69 3.11 -2.25 -2.46
N LEU A 70 2.17 -1.99 -3.37
CA LEU A 70 1.19 -0.92 -3.27
C LEU A 70 -0.22 -1.47 -3.48
N VAL A 71 -1.09 -1.34 -2.47
CA VAL A 71 -2.46 -1.87 -2.48
C VAL A 71 -3.48 -0.82 -2.05
N SER A 72 -4.74 -1.00 -2.40
CA SER A 72 -5.83 -0.10 -2.00
C SER A 72 -7.02 -0.91 -1.49
N GLY A 73 -7.79 -0.35 -0.54
CA GLY A 73 -9.03 -0.96 -0.07
C GLY A 73 -10.10 -1.14 -1.15
N GLU A 74 -10.11 -0.24 -2.14
CA GLU A 74 -11.08 -0.24 -3.24
C GLU A 74 -10.65 -1.18 -4.38
N TYR A 75 -9.35 -1.20 -4.69
CA TYR A 75 -8.83 -1.88 -5.88
C TYR A 75 -8.12 -3.20 -5.60
N SER A 76 -7.83 -3.51 -4.34
CA SER A 76 -7.09 -4.71 -3.95
C SER A 76 -7.92 -5.59 -3.01
N ASN A 77 -7.74 -6.89 -3.15
CA ASN A 77 -8.35 -7.85 -2.25
C ASN A 77 -7.58 -7.87 -0.91
N ILE A 78 -7.86 -6.89 -0.05
CA ILE A 78 -7.29 -6.76 1.30
C ILE A 78 -8.33 -6.97 2.42
N GLY A 79 -9.49 -7.53 2.06
CA GLY A 79 -10.55 -7.89 3.02
C GLY A 79 -11.51 -6.76 3.38
N CYS A 80 -11.44 -5.62 2.69
CA CYS A 80 -12.39 -4.52 2.80
C CYS A 80 -13.67 -4.83 2.00
N ALA A 81 -14.83 -4.48 2.55
CA ALA A 81 -16.13 -4.73 1.92
C ALA A 81 -16.58 -3.61 0.95
N GLY A 82 -15.87 -2.47 0.91
CA GLY A 82 -16.21 -1.32 0.06
C GLY A 82 -17.45 -0.54 0.53
N ASP A 83 -17.93 -0.78 1.75
CA ASP A 83 -19.09 -0.12 2.35
C ASP A 83 -18.72 0.78 3.55
N GLY A 84 -17.42 1.02 3.75
CA GLY A 84 -16.87 1.76 4.90
C GLY A 84 -16.83 0.96 6.20
N SER A 85 -17.23 -0.31 6.20
CA SER A 85 -17.07 -1.17 7.38
C SER A 85 -15.61 -1.56 7.60
N LEU A 86 -15.16 -1.48 8.86
CA LEU A 86 -13.78 -1.83 9.20
C LEU A 86 -13.56 -3.34 9.07
N PRO A 87 -12.58 -3.80 8.27
CA PRO A 87 -12.29 -5.23 8.12
C PRO A 87 -11.81 -5.82 9.45
N ASP A 88 -12.02 -7.11 9.70
CA ASP A 88 -11.35 -7.74 10.85
C ASP A 88 -9.83 -7.64 10.70
N VAL A 89 -9.14 -7.32 11.79
CA VAL A 89 -7.69 -7.09 11.75
C VAL A 89 -6.93 -8.32 11.28
N GLN A 90 -7.39 -9.53 11.64
CA GLN A 90 -6.74 -10.76 11.20
C GLN A 90 -6.97 -10.98 9.70
N VAL A 91 -8.19 -10.74 9.22
CA VAL A 91 -8.51 -10.79 7.78
C VAL A 91 -7.62 -9.84 6.98
N LEU A 92 -7.50 -8.58 7.41
CA LEU A 92 -6.63 -7.60 6.76
C LEU A 92 -5.15 -8.01 6.84
N THR A 93 -4.70 -8.54 7.98
CA THR A 93 -3.32 -9.04 8.14
C THR A 93 -3.00 -10.17 7.17
N ASP A 94 -3.90 -11.14 7.03
CA ASP A 94 -3.70 -12.31 6.17
C ASP A 94 -3.79 -11.92 4.70
N ALA A 95 -4.70 -11.01 4.35
CA ALA A 95 -4.82 -10.50 3.00
C ALA A 95 -3.59 -9.67 2.59
N LEU A 96 -3.09 -8.78 3.46
CA LEU A 96 -1.85 -8.03 3.20
C LEU A 96 -0.64 -8.96 3.03
N ARG A 97 -0.57 -10.04 3.82
CA ARG A 97 0.48 -11.05 3.64
C ARG A 97 0.39 -11.72 2.28
N TRP A 98 -0.81 -12.16 1.89
CA TRP A 98 -1.05 -12.80 0.61
C TRP A 98 -0.74 -11.87 -0.57
N GLN A 99 -1.11 -10.59 -0.47
CA GLN A 99 -0.73 -9.58 -1.47
C GLN A 99 0.79 -9.47 -1.60
N TYR A 100 1.52 -9.44 -0.48
CA TYR A 100 2.98 -9.31 -0.47
C TYR A 100 3.71 -10.57 -0.93
N GLU A 101 3.26 -11.75 -0.50
CA GLU A 101 3.98 -13.01 -0.71
C GLU A 101 3.59 -13.71 -2.02
N ASP A 102 2.39 -13.48 -2.55
CA ASP A 102 1.87 -14.23 -3.70
C ASP A 102 1.45 -13.32 -4.88
N CYS A 103 0.71 -12.23 -4.64
CA CYS A 103 0.22 -11.38 -5.73
C CYS A 103 1.25 -10.41 -6.30
N HIS A 104 2.11 -9.86 -5.43
CA HIS A 104 3.16 -8.89 -5.75
C HIS A 104 2.70 -7.71 -6.64
N PRO A 105 1.72 -6.89 -6.21
CA PRO A 105 1.44 -5.62 -6.88
C PRO A 105 2.57 -4.62 -6.52
N LEU A 106 3.69 -4.71 -7.22
CA LEU A 106 4.92 -4.01 -6.85
C LEU A 106 4.78 -2.50 -7.07
N ILE A 107 5.41 -1.71 -6.20
CA ILE A 107 5.55 -0.25 -6.46
C ILE A 107 6.29 -0.02 -7.78
N THR A 108 7.25 -0.88 -8.13
CA THR A 108 8.05 -0.77 -9.37
C THR A 108 7.28 -1.04 -10.66
N ASP A 109 6.05 -1.56 -10.57
CA ASP A 109 5.18 -1.73 -11.74
C ASP A 109 4.54 -0.40 -12.18
N TRP A 110 4.63 0.64 -11.34
CA TRP A 110 4.11 1.97 -11.62
C TRP A 110 5.18 2.92 -12.16
N GLU A 111 4.84 3.70 -13.18
CA GLU A 111 5.59 4.90 -13.56
C GLU A 111 5.21 6.04 -12.60
N LEU A 112 6.12 6.36 -11.67
CA LEU A 112 5.92 7.42 -10.69
C LEU A 112 6.31 8.79 -11.26
N LYS A 113 5.38 9.75 -11.26
CA LYS A 113 5.57 11.13 -11.74
C LYS A 113 5.31 12.14 -10.64
N GLU A 114 6.07 13.23 -10.66
CA GLU A 114 5.82 14.39 -9.81
C GLU A 114 4.67 15.21 -10.41
N ALA A 115 3.76 15.69 -9.55
CA ALA A 115 2.77 16.69 -9.92
C ALA A 115 3.46 18.00 -10.32
N VAL A 116 2.92 18.70 -11.33
CA VAL A 116 3.47 19.96 -11.86
C VAL A 116 2.68 21.16 -11.35
#